data_AF-A0A9R0RWT4-F1
#
_entry.id   AF-A0A9R0RWT4-F1
#
_cell.length_a   1.000
_cell.length_b   1.000
_cell.length_c   1.000
_cell.angle_alpha   90.00
_cell.angle_beta   90.00
_cell.angle_gamma   90.00
#
_symmetry.space_group_name_H-M   'P 1'
#
loop_
_entity.id
_entity.type
_entity.pdbx_description
1 polymer ?
#
loop_
_entity_poly.entity_id
_entity_poly.type
_entity_poly.pdbx_seq_one_letter_code
_entity_poly.pdbx_strand_id
1 'polypeptide(L)'
;MPSSPPGASSDAVPPWLRALPLAPEFRPTAAEFADPVAYLLRIEPAAAPFGICKVVPPCARPPRKATLANIARSLAANDKADADDHAQPPSFPVRHQYLGLCPRRPRPALQTVWLSARRYTLPQFESRAAAARGPLLARLGVPASRHLQGDRLSPLDHEALFWRAASADRPVTVDYASDMPGSGFPPCAARPGNPQPAHVGETAWNMRAAARGPGSLLRFMREDVPGVTTPMLYVGMLFSWFAWHVEDHDLHSLNYMHLGAAKTWYGVPRDAALAFEDVVRVHGYAGEVNALGEDSRLLLPVLVPPCPLLL
;
A
#
# COMPACT_ATOMS: atom_id res chain seq x y z
N MET A 1 43.79 -26.61 -6.66
CA MET A 1 42.85 -25.47 -6.77
C MET A 1 41.45 -26.06 -6.88
N PRO A 2 40.62 -26.08 -5.83
CA PRO A 2 39.23 -26.46 -5.99
C PRO A 2 38.51 -25.31 -6.70
N SER A 3 37.91 -25.61 -7.85
CA SER A 3 37.10 -24.68 -8.64
C SER A 3 35.88 -24.25 -7.85
N SER A 4 35.74 -22.95 -7.60
CA SER A 4 34.52 -22.34 -7.08
C SER A 4 33.31 -22.70 -7.95
N PRO A 5 32.12 -22.97 -7.37
CA PRO A 5 30.93 -23.26 -8.14
C PRO A 5 30.50 -22.03 -8.97
N PRO A 6 29.81 -22.24 -10.11
CA PRO A 6 29.39 -21.14 -10.98
C PRO A 6 28.46 -20.21 -10.21
N GLY A 7 28.80 -18.92 -10.22
CA GLY A 7 28.04 -17.89 -9.53
C GLY A 7 26.58 -17.92 -9.94
N ALA A 8 25.68 -18.16 -8.97
CA ALA A 8 24.26 -17.88 -9.14
C ALA A 8 24.13 -16.43 -9.60
N SER A 9 23.52 -16.19 -10.76
CA SER A 9 23.29 -14.83 -11.25
C SER A 9 22.42 -14.11 -10.23
N SER A 10 23.05 -13.24 -9.43
CA SER A 10 22.44 -12.48 -8.34
C SER A 10 21.30 -11.55 -8.81
N ASP A 11 21.12 -11.34 -10.12
CA ASP A 11 20.12 -10.43 -10.69
C ASP A 11 18.85 -11.11 -11.22
N ALA A 12 18.69 -12.42 -11.04
CA ALA A 12 17.55 -13.12 -11.63
C ALA A 12 16.26 -12.95 -10.80
N VAL A 13 15.23 -12.38 -11.44
CA VAL A 13 13.84 -12.44 -10.96
C VAL A 13 13.44 -13.91 -10.69
N PRO A 14 12.91 -14.25 -9.50
CA PRO A 14 12.49 -15.61 -9.18
C PRO A 14 11.44 -16.16 -10.16
N PRO A 15 11.50 -17.45 -10.56
CA PRO A 15 10.53 -18.04 -11.48
C PRO A 15 9.08 -17.93 -11.00
N TRP A 16 8.82 -18.17 -9.70
CA TRP A 16 7.48 -18.05 -9.12
C TRP A 16 6.92 -16.63 -9.29
N LEU A 17 7.77 -15.61 -9.20
CA LEU A 17 7.36 -14.22 -9.33
C LEU A 17 6.93 -13.90 -10.77
N ARG A 18 7.59 -14.50 -11.76
CA ARG A 18 7.20 -14.38 -13.17
C ARG A 18 5.92 -15.13 -13.50
N ALA A 19 5.64 -16.21 -12.76
CA ALA A 19 4.50 -17.08 -12.98
C ALA A 19 3.23 -16.61 -12.25
N LEU A 20 3.32 -15.59 -11.37
CA LEU A 20 2.16 -15.09 -10.65
C LEU A 20 1.11 -14.53 -11.63
N PRO A 21 -0.16 -14.94 -11.49
CA PRO A 21 -1.23 -14.38 -12.30
C PRO A 21 -1.44 -12.91 -11.94
N LEU A 22 -1.64 -12.07 -12.97
CA LEU A 22 -1.98 -10.66 -12.76
C LEU A 22 -3.47 -10.54 -12.43
N ALA A 23 -3.78 -9.71 -11.42
CA ALA A 23 -5.14 -9.31 -11.15
C ALA A 23 -5.77 -8.57 -12.35
N PRO A 24 -7.09 -8.70 -12.58
CA PRO A 24 -7.75 -8.09 -13.73
C PRO A 24 -7.67 -6.57 -13.69
N GLU A 25 -7.44 -5.97 -14.86
CA GLU A 25 -7.48 -4.53 -15.09
C GLU A 25 -8.75 -4.16 -15.84
N PHE A 26 -9.56 -3.27 -15.27
CA PHE A 26 -10.81 -2.79 -15.86
C PHE A 26 -10.70 -1.32 -16.30
N ARG A 27 -11.30 -1.00 -17.45
CA ARG A 27 -11.31 0.33 -18.06
C ARG A 27 -12.76 0.75 -18.33
N PRO A 28 -13.49 1.26 -17.32
CA PRO A 28 -14.87 1.67 -17.49
C PRO A 28 -15.03 2.76 -18.55
N THR A 29 -16.16 2.74 -19.25
CA THR A 29 -16.66 3.92 -19.96
C THR A 29 -17.08 5.01 -18.97
N ALA A 30 -17.24 6.25 -19.44
CA ALA A 30 -17.71 7.35 -18.59
C ALA A 30 -19.08 7.07 -17.95
N ALA A 31 -19.98 6.40 -18.67
CA ALA A 31 -21.30 6.01 -18.17
C ALA A 31 -21.21 4.95 -17.07
N GLU A 32 -20.39 3.91 -17.29
CA GLU A 32 -20.13 2.88 -16.27
C GLU A 32 -19.43 3.45 -15.03
N PHE A 33 -18.56 4.45 -15.21
CA PHE A 33 -17.85 5.11 -14.11
C PHE A 33 -18.73 6.06 -13.28
N ALA A 34 -19.95 6.36 -13.72
CA ALA A 34 -20.82 7.32 -13.03
C ALA A 34 -21.33 6.80 -11.67
N ASP A 35 -21.48 5.48 -11.52
CA ASP A 35 -21.93 4.81 -10.30
C ASP A 35 -20.88 3.79 -9.83
N PRO A 36 -20.05 4.13 -8.82
CA PRO A 36 -19.00 3.24 -8.33
C PRO A 36 -19.52 1.91 -7.80
N VAL A 37 -20.62 1.90 -7.05
CA VAL A 37 -21.13 0.69 -6.40
C VAL A 37 -21.72 -0.24 -7.44
N ALA A 38 -22.54 0.27 -8.35
CA ALA A 38 -23.08 -0.53 -9.45
C ALA A 38 -21.96 -1.11 -10.34
N TYR A 39 -20.91 -0.31 -10.59
CA TYR A 39 -19.77 -0.77 -11.37
C TYR A 39 -18.99 -1.90 -10.69
N LEU A 40 -18.70 -1.76 -9.38
CA LEU A 40 -17.99 -2.77 -8.60
C LEU A 40 -18.76 -4.09 -8.57
N LEU A 41 -20.08 -4.05 -8.31
CA LEU A 41 -20.94 -5.24 -8.35
C LEU A 41 -20.94 -5.92 -9.72
N ARG A 42 -20.87 -5.14 -10.81
CA ARG A 42 -20.82 -5.68 -12.16
C ARG A 42 -19.53 -6.43 -12.45
N ILE A 43 -18.38 -5.94 -11.96
CA ILE A 43 -17.07 -6.56 -12.20
C ILE A 43 -16.69 -7.63 -11.17
N GLU A 44 -17.40 -7.69 -10.04
CA GLU A 44 -17.14 -8.60 -8.93
C GLU A 44 -17.00 -10.06 -9.36
N PRO A 45 -17.87 -10.65 -10.20
CA PRO A 45 -17.71 -12.05 -10.62
C PRO A 45 -16.37 -12.34 -11.33
N ALA A 46 -15.80 -11.35 -12.03
CA ALA A 46 -14.51 -11.48 -12.70
C ALA A 46 -13.32 -11.14 -11.79
N ALA A 47 -13.52 -10.29 -10.77
CA ALA A 47 -12.47 -9.84 -9.85
C ALA A 47 -12.32 -10.75 -8.61
N ALA A 48 -13.41 -11.33 -8.11
CA ALA A 48 -13.45 -12.12 -6.88
C ALA A 48 -12.45 -13.30 -6.86
N PRO A 49 -12.22 -14.05 -7.96
CA PRO A 49 -11.21 -15.12 -7.99
C PRO A 49 -9.76 -14.66 -7.76
N PHE A 50 -9.50 -13.35 -7.78
CA PHE A 50 -8.18 -12.76 -7.54
C PHE A 50 -8.10 -12.04 -6.19
N GLY A 51 -9.23 -11.82 -5.51
CA GLY A 51 -9.34 -11.03 -4.27
C GLY A 51 -9.15 -9.51 -4.44
N ILE A 52 -8.46 -9.07 -5.50
CA ILE A 52 -8.23 -7.66 -5.84
C ILE A 52 -8.39 -7.44 -7.34
N CYS A 53 -8.61 -6.19 -7.74
CA CYS A 53 -8.55 -5.77 -9.14
C CYS A 53 -8.02 -4.34 -9.27
N LYS A 54 -7.72 -3.92 -10.50
CA LYS A 54 -7.30 -2.54 -10.80
C LYS A 54 -8.33 -1.88 -11.71
N VAL A 55 -8.85 -0.73 -11.30
CA VAL A 55 -9.73 0.10 -12.15
C VAL A 55 -8.94 1.32 -12.64
N VAL A 56 -8.91 1.54 -13.95
CA VAL A 56 -8.28 2.71 -14.58
C VAL A 56 -9.39 3.71 -14.94
N PRO A 57 -9.51 4.86 -14.25
CA PRO A 57 -10.56 5.84 -14.52
C PRO A 57 -10.54 6.35 -15.97
N PRO A 58 -11.70 6.62 -16.60
CA PRO A 58 -11.80 7.21 -17.94
C PRO A 58 -11.57 8.74 -17.95
N CYS A 59 -11.19 9.32 -16.82
CA CYS A 59 -10.96 10.75 -16.65
C CYS A 59 -9.53 11.03 -16.16
N ALA A 60 -9.10 12.29 -16.24
CA ALA A 60 -7.77 12.67 -15.80
C ALA A 60 -7.57 12.47 -14.28
N ARG A 61 -6.30 12.43 -13.88
CA ARG A 61 -5.91 12.53 -12.46
C ARG A 61 -6.03 13.98 -12.00
N PRO A 62 -6.29 14.24 -10.71
CA PRO A 62 -6.28 15.61 -10.19
C PRO A 62 -4.88 16.24 -10.36
N PRO A 63 -4.78 17.55 -10.64
CA PRO A 63 -3.49 18.21 -10.80
C PRO A 63 -2.56 18.03 -9.59
N ARG A 64 -1.26 17.81 -9.81
CA ARG A 64 -0.26 17.60 -8.73
C ARG A 64 -0.30 18.72 -7.69
N LYS A 65 -0.31 19.99 -8.14
CA LYS A 65 -0.33 21.17 -7.25
C LYS A 65 -1.59 21.18 -6.35
N ALA A 66 -2.75 20.90 -6.93
CA ALA A 66 -4.02 20.85 -6.19
C ALA A 66 -4.03 19.69 -5.17
N THR A 67 -3.55 18.52 -5.59
CA THR A 67 -3.42 17.33 -4.74
C THR A 67 -2.53 17.59 -3.53
N LEU A 68 -1.33 18.14 -3.75
CA LEU A 68 -0.40 18.49 -2.66
C LEU A 68 -1.00 19.54 -1.71
N ALA A 69 -1.72 20.52 -2.23
CA ALA A 69 -2.40 21.52 -1.41
C ALA A 69 -3.54 20.92 -0.57
N ASN A 70 -4.31 19.95 -1.10
CA ASN A 70 -5.33 19.22 -0.35
C ASN A 70 -4.72 18.38 0.78
N ILE A 71 -3.61 17.68 0.50
CA ILE A 71 -2.90 16.90 1.52
C ILE A 71 -2.38 17.83 2.62
N ALA A 72 -1.69 18.92 2.26
CA ALA A 72 -1.17 19.87 3.22
C ALA A 72 -2.27 20.47 4.12
N ARG A 73 -3.44 20.81 3.55
CA ARG A 73 -4.60 21.24 4.34
C ARG A 73 -5.11 20.17 5.29
N SER A 74 -5.17 18.91 4.86
CA SER A 74 -5.62 17.80 5.70
C SER A 74 -4.67 17.58 6.87
N LEU A 75 -3.36 17.56 6.61
CA LEU A 75 -2.33 17.43 7.65
C LEU A 75 -2.36 18.59 8.64
N ALA A 76 -2.55 19.83 8.16
CA ALA A 76 -2.66 21.01 9.01
C ALA A 76 -3.88 20.92 9.95
N ALA A 77 -4.99 20.36 9.47
CA ALA A 77 -6.19 20.17 10.27
C ALA A 77 -5.98 19.14 11.39
N ASN A 78 -5.18 18.10 11.13
CA ASN A 78 -4.81 17.12 12.15
C ASN A 78 -3.93 17.75 13.25
N ASP A 79 -2.95 18.59 12.87
CA ASP A 79 -2.06 19.26 13.83
C ASP A 79 -2.82 20.27 14.73
N LYS A 80 -3.88 20.93 14.22
CA LYS A 80 -4.72 21.86 14.99
C LYS A 80 -5.57 21.20 16.06
N ALA A 81 -5.80 19.89 15.99
CA ALA A 81 -6.47 19.14 17.06
C ALA A 81 -5.54 18.90 18.26
N ASP A 82 -4.22 19.08 18.10
CA ASP A 82 -3.19 18.62 19.03
C ASP A 82 -2.33 19.72 19.69
N ALA A 83 -2.40 21.02 19.32
CA ALA A 83 -1.47 21.99 19.91
C ALA A 83 -1.85 23.48 19.94
N ASP A 84 -1.26 24.09 20.97
CA ASP A 84 -0.91 25.49 21.25
C ASP A 84 -0.44 26.32 20.03
N ASP A 85 -0.53 27.64 20.22
CA ASP A 85 -0.53 28.77 19.27
C ASP A 85 0.76 29.03 18.44
N HIS A 86 1.50 27.99 18.04
CA HIS A 86 2.70 28.12 17.19
C HIS A 86 2.55 27.43 15.83
N ALA A 87 2.48 28.24 14.78
CA ALA A 87 2.28 27.80 13.39
C ALA A 87 3.47 26.99 12.84
N GLN A 88 3.50 25.69 13.09
CA GLN A 88 4.40 24.76 12.40
C GLN A 88 3.87 24.40 11.00
N PRO A 89 4.76 24.14 10.01
CA PRO A 89 4.32 23.66 8.71
C PRO A 89 3.64 22.29 8.85
N PRO A 90 2.60 21.99 8.03
CA PRO A 90 1.85 20.74 8.13
C PRO A 90 2.75 19.53 8.02
N SER A 91 2.73 18.67 9.03
CA SER A 91 3.64 17.54 9.15
C SER A 91 2.90 16.26 9.50
N PHE A 92 3.59 15.12 9.41
CA PHE A 92 3.04 13.83 9.78
C PHE A 92 4.07 12.94 10.46
N PRO A 93 3.63 12.06 11.39
CA PRO A 93 4.50 11.05 11.97
C PRO A 93 4.80 9.94 10.96
N VAL A 94 5.92 9.25 11.16
CA VAL A 94 6.27 8.04 10.41
C VAL A 94 6.44 6.86 11.34
N ARG A 95 6.19 5.66 10.83
CA ARG A 95 6.58 4.40 11.44
C ARG A 95 7.87 3.93 10.78
N HIS A 96 8.84 3.50 11.58
CA HIS A 96 9.98 2.76 11.07
C HIS A 96 9.56 1.30 10.90
N GLN A 97 9.87 0.72 9.75
CA GLN A 97 9.60 -0.67 9.42
C GLN A 97 10.93 -1.37 9.16
N TYR A 98 11.14 -2.52 9.82
CA TYR A 98 12.15 -3.45 9.36
C TYR A 98 11.64 -4.24 8.15
N LEU A 99 12.57 -4.50 7.24
CA LEU A 99 12.39 -5.40 6.12
C LEU A 99 13.57 -6.38 6.11
N GLY A 100 13.28 -7.62 6.46
CA GLY A 100 14.25 -8.70 6.52
C GLY A 100 13.90 -9.72 7.60
N LEU A 101 14.57 -10.85 7.58
CA LEU A 101 14.47 -11.82 8.66
C LEU A 101 15.26 -11.35 9.86
N CYS A 102 14.78 -11.73 11.04
CA CYS A 102 15.52 -11.62 12.29
C CYS A 102 15.88 -13.05 12.76
N PRO A 103 16.98 -13.67 12.28
CA PRO A 103 17.24 -15.11 12.48
C PRO A 103 17.39 -15.52 13.95
N ARG A 104 17.76 -14.57 14.82
CA ARG A 104 17.88 -14.80 16.27
C ARG A 104 16.53 -14.75 17.00
N ARG A 105 15.43 -14.46 16.31
CA ARG A 105 14.09 -14.43 16.89
C ARG A 105 13.32 -15.72 16.55
N PRO A 106 12.47 -16.22 17.46
CA PRO A 106 11.64 -17.40 17.20
C PRO A 106 10.72 -17.26 15.97
N ARG A 107 10.36 -16.01 15.62
CA ARG A 107 9.42 -15.67 14.54
C ARG A 107 10.13 -14.79 13.51
N PRO A 108 10.93 -15.37 12.59
CA PRO A 108 11.80 -14.59 11.71
C PRO A 108 11.03 -13.79 10.65
N ALA A 109 9.81 -14.18 10.28
CA ALA A 109 8.96 -13.47 9.32
C ALA A 109 8.16 -12.31 9.95
N LEU A 110 8.07 -12.26 11.28
CA LEU A 110 7.43 -11.17 12.02
C LEU A 110 8.36 -9.95 12.00
N GLN A 111 7.93 -8.92 11.27
CA GLN A 111 8.65 -7.67 11.13
C GLN A 111 8.44 -6.78 12.35
N THR A 112 9.44 -5.95 12.66
CA THR A 112 9.32 -4.96 13.74
C THR A 112 8.90 -3.63 13.14
N VAL A 113 7.84 -3.05 13.70
CA VAL A 113 7.34 -1.72 13.33
C VAL A 113 7.19 -0.89 14.60
N TRP A 114 7.65 0.35 14.59
CA TRP A 114 7.48 1.25 15.73
C TRP A 114 7.27 2.68 15.29
N LEU A 115 6.54 3.44 16.10
CA LEU A 115 6.29 4.85 15.85
C LEU A 115 7.59 5.65 16.07
N SER A 116 7.93 6.47 15.09
CA SER A 116 9.04 7.40 15.21
C SER A 116 8.57 8.68 15.90
N ALA A 117 9.39 9.22 16.80
CA ALA A 117 9.19 10.56 17.32
C ALA A 117 9.36 11.65 16.24
N ARG A 118 9.91 11.29 15.07
CA ARG A 118 10.14 12.23 13.97
C ARG A 118 8.87 12.46 13.17
N ARG A 119 8.59 13.74 12.92
CA ARG A 119 7.59 14.20 11.97
C ARG A 119 8.27 14.73 10.72
N TYR A 120 7.62 14.58 9.58
CA TYR A 120 8.08 15.08 8.29
C TYR A 120 7.01 15.95 7.65
N THR A 121 7.42 17.04 7.02
CA THR A 121 6.64 17.63 5.92
C THR A 121 6.78 16.76 4.68
N LEU A 122 5.82 16.84 3.74
CA LEU A 122 5.91 16.09 2.48
C LEU A 122 7.23 16.30 1.71
N PRO A 123 7.73 17.54 1.52
CA PRO A 123 9.01 17.75 0.83
C PRO A 123 10.21 17.16 1.57
N GLN A 124 10.21 17.20 2.92
CA GLN A 124 11.28 16.58 3.70
C GLN A 124 11.26 15.05 3.54
N PHE A 125 10.08 14.43 3.54
CA PHE A 125 9.96 12.99 3.31
C PHE A 125 10.37 12.59 1.89
N GLU A 126 10.00 13.37 0.87
CA GLU A 126 10.41 13.16 -0.53
C GLU A 126 11.95 13.21 -0.66
N SER A 127 12.59 14.21 -0.06
CA SER A 127 14.07 14.32 -0.03
C SER A 127 14.73 13.15 0.69
N ARG A 128 14.19 12.74 1.85
CA ARG A 128 14.68 11.58 2.59
C ARG A 128 14.53 10.28 1.80
N ALA A 129 13.40 10.07 1.14
CA ALA A 129 13.13 8.91 0.30
C ALA A 129 14.11 8.83 -0.88
N ALA A 130 14.39 9.97 -1.52
CA ALA A 130 15.38 10.06 -2.60
C ALA A 130 16.80 9.75 -2.09
N ALA A 131 17.22 10.34 -0.96
CA ALA A 131 18.54 10.13 -0.38
C ALA A 131 18.77 8.68 0.08
N ALA A 132 17.72 8.01 0.57
CA ALA A 132 17.82 6.63 1.04
C ALA A 132 17.87 5.59 -0.10
N ARG A 133 17.42 5.95 -1.33
CA ARG A 133 17.31 5.00 -2.45
C ARG A 133 18.65 4.36 -2.83
N GLY A 134 19.68 5.17 -3.07
CA GLY A 134 21.01 4.67 -3.48
C GLY A 134 21.64 3.72 -2.44
N PRO A 135 21.77 4.13 -1.17
CA PRO A 135 22.27 3.26 -0.10
C PRO A 135 21.48 1.96 0.05
N LEU A 136 20.15 2.01 -0.10
CA LEU A 136 19.28 0.83 -0.01
C LEU A 136 19.55 -0.17 -1.14
N LEU A 137 19.64 0.32 -2.38
CA LEU A 137 19.96 -0.50 -3.55
C LEU A 137 21.40 -1.06 -3.48
N ALA A 138 22.36 -0.24 -3.06
CA ALA A 138 23.75 -0.67 -2.85
C ALA A 138 23.85 -1.82 -1.84
N ARG A 139 23.08 -1.73 -0.74
CA ARG A 139 23.02 -2.76 0.30
C ARG A 139 22.46 -4.09 -0.21
N LEU A 140 21.63 -4.04 -1.25
CA LEU A 140 21.14 -5.22 -1.96
C LEU A 140 22.06 -5.64 -3.09
N GLY A 141 23.25 -5.06 -3.27
CA GLY A 141 24.19 -5.45 -4.32
C GLY A 141 23.85 -4.93 -5.71
N VAL A 142 22.93 -3.98 -5.83
CA VAL A 142 22.66 -3.31 -7.11
C VAL A 142 23.82 -2.34 -7.42
N PRO A 143 24.45 -2.41 -8.59
CA PRO A 143 25.53 -1.50 -8.97
C PRO A 143 25.07 -0.04 -9.05
N ALA A 144 25.95 0.90 -8.71
CA ALA A 144 25.66 2.34 -8.74
C ALA A 144 25.20 2.86 -10.12
N SER A 145 25.68 2.23 -11.21
CA SER A 145 25.22 2.53 -12.58
C SER A 145 23.70 2.35 -12.75
N ARG A 146 23.10 1.40 -12.02
CA ARG A 146 21.66 1.11 -12.03
C ARG A 146 20.86 1.87 -10.96
N HIS A 147 21.51 2.73 -10.17
CA HIS A 147 20.81 3.57 -9.20
C HIS A 147 20.17 4.79 -9.85
N LEU A 148 20.76 5.25 -10.97
CA LEU A 148 20.34 6.44 -11.68
C LEU A 148 19.05 6.19 -12.49
N GLN A 149 18.26 7.25 -12.59
CA GLN A 149 17.02 7.29 -13.34
C GLN A 149 17.32 7.29 -14.85
N GLY A 150 17.69 6.13 -15.38
CA GLY A 150 18.14 5.99 -16.76
C GLY A 150 18.57 4.57 -17.13
N ASP A 151 19.05 3.76 -16.18
CA ASP A 151 19.37 2.35 -16.40
C ASP A 151 18.40 1.46 -15.58
N ARG A 152 17.22 1.26 -16.17
CA ARG A 152 15.92 1.17 -15.48
C ARG A 152 15.69 -0.21 -14.90
N LEU A 153 15.79 -0.35 -13.58
CA LEU A 153 15.18 -1.49 -12.88
C LEU A 153 13.70 -1.54 -13.26
N SER A 154 13.26 -2.68 -13.81
CA SER A 154 11.86 -2.92 -14.13
C SER A 154 11.02 -2.98 -12.83
N PRO A 155 9.67 -2.83 -12.89
CA PRO A 155 8.83 -3.07 -11.72
C PRO A 155 9.08 -4.45 -11.08
N LEU A 156 9.28 -5.46 -11.93
CA LEU A 156 9.57 -6.83 -11.52
C LEU A 156 10.97 -6.98 -10.89
N ASP A 157 11.96 -6.18 -11.32
CA ASP A 157 13.27 -6.13 -10.68
C ASP A 157 13.16 -5.56 -9.26
N HIS A 158 12.38 -4.48 -9.09
CA HIS A 158 12.14 -3.91 -7.76
C HIS A 158 11.43 -4.89 -6.84
N GLU A 159 10.49 -5.68 -7.37
CA GLU A 159 9.75 -6.70 -6.65
C GLU A 159 10.65 -7.88 -6.24
N ALA A 160 11.52 -8.35 -7.13
CA ALA A 160 12.53 -9.35 -6.82
C ALA A 160 13.52 -8.86 -5.73
N LEU A 161 13.95 -7.60 -5.83
CA LEU A 161 14.80 -6.96 -4.82
C LEU A 161 14.10 -6.85 -3.46
N PHE A 162 12.81 -6.52 -3.45
CA PHE A 162 12.00 -6.46 -2.23
C PHE A 162 11.98 -7.82 -1.52
N TRP A 163 11.64 -8.90 -2.23
CA TRP A 163 11.58 -10.24 -1.62
C TRP A 163 12.95 -10.78 -1.20
N ARG A 164 14.01 -10.40 -1.91
CA ARG A 164 15.38 -10.66 -1.46
C ARG A 164 15.69 -9.93 -0.16
N ALA A 165 15.32 -8.66 -0.06
CA ALA A 165 15.49 -7.89 1.17
C ALA A 165 14.68 -8.49 2.33
N ALA A 166 13.42 -8.86 2.09
CA ALA A 166 12.52 -9.47 3.07
C ALA A 166 13.05 -10.82 3.61
N SER A 167 13.76 -11.57 2.77
CA SER A 167 14.31 -12.89 3.12
C SER A 167 15.75 -12.82 3.66
N ALA A 168 16.38 -11.64 3.67
CA ALA A 168 17.76 -11.48 4.12
C ALA A 168 17.86 -11.44 5.65
N ASP A 169 18.93 -12.00 6.21
CA ASP A 169 19.26 -11.97 7.65
C ASP A 169 19.76 -10.61 8.16
N ARG A 170 19.86 -9.62 7.26
CA ARG A 170 20.42 -8.31 7.51
C ARG A 170 19.37 -7.21 7.26
N PRO A 171 18.39 -7.04 8.19
CA PRO A 171 17.20 -6.22 7.96
C PRO A 171 17.53 -4.77 7.66
N VAL A 172 16.81 -4.17 6.71
CA VAL A 172 16.88 -2.75 6.36
C VAL A 172 15.75 -2.00 7.05
N THR A 173 16.00 -0.75 7.42
CA THR A 173 14.96 0.14 7.98
C THR A 173 14.44 1.03 6.87
N VAL A 174 13.13 1.08 6.73
CA VAL A 174 12.41 2.01 5.85
C VAL A 174 11.37 2.78 6.65
N ASP A 175 11.02 3.97 6.20
CA ASP A 175 9.98 4.76 6.84
C ASP A 175 8.67 4.63 6.07
N TYR A 176 7.56 4.69 6.78
CA TYR A 176 6.24 4.67 6.19
C TYR A 176 5.28 5.49 7.04
N ALA A 177 4.56 6.42 6.43
CA ALA A 177 3.45 7.10 7.09
C ALA A 177 2.14 6.42 6.66
N SER A 178 1.41 5.90 7.63
CA SER A 178 0.16 5.17 7.41
C SER A 178 -0.94 5.72 8.31
N ASP A 179 -2.18 5.50 7.88
CA ASP A 179 -3.39 5.69 8.69
C ASP A 179 -3.55 7.15 9.17
N MET A 180 -3.14 8.09 8.31
CA MET A 180 -3.26 9.51 8.59
C MET A 180 -4.62 10.01 8.10
N PRO A 181 -5.49 10.56 8.94
CA PRO A 181 -6.74 11.16 8.48
C PRO A 181 -6.48 12.23 7.41
N GLY A 182 -7.22 12.19 6.30
CA GLY A 182 -7.08 13.21 5.27
C GLY A 182 -7.31 12.72 3.84
N SER A 183 -7.19 13.62 2.87
CA SER A 183 -7.34 13.26 1.46
C SER A 183 -6.54 14.15 0.53
N GLY A 184 -6.06 13.58 -0.58
CA GLY A 184 -5.54 14.32 -1.72
C GLY A 184 -6.62 14.82 -2.66
N PHE A 185 -7.86 14.35 -2.52
CA PHE A 185 -9.00 14.84 -3.29
C PHE A 185 -9.54 16.17 -2.75
N PRO A 186 -10.12 17.01 -3.62
CA PRO A 186 -10.79 18.22 -3.18
C PRO A 186 -11.98 17.88 -2.28
N PRO A 187 -12.38 18.78 -1.36
CA PRO A 187 -13.66 18.69 -0.68
C PRO A 187 -14.80 18.48 -1.68
N CYS A 188 -15.75 17.60 -1.33
CA CYS A 188 -16.92 17.38 -2.17
C CYS A 188 -17.73 18.68 -2.26
N ALA A 189 -18.09 19.10 -3.47
CA ALA A 189 -18.93 20.28 -3.66
C ALA A 189 -20.33 20.04 -3.08
N ALA A 190 -20.92 21.06 -2.45
CA ALA A 190 -22.27 20.99 -1.90
C ALA A 190 -23.40 21.06 -2.96
N ARG A 191 -23.07 21.24 -4.25
CA ARG A 191 -24.03 21.39 -5.37
C ARG A 191 -23.82 20.32 -6.44
N PRO A 192 -24.86 19.95 -7.22
CA PRO A 192 -24.76 18.94 -8.26
C PRO A 192 -23.69 19.31 -9.27
N GLY A 193 -22.91 18.30 -9.64
CA GLY A 193 -21.62 18.41 -10.30
C GLY A 193 -21.63 19.16 -11.63
N ASN A 194 -20.43 19.62 -11.98
CA ASN A 194 -20.07 19.92 -13.35
C ASN A 194 -20.52 18.72 -14.23
N PRO A 195 -21.34 18.93 -15.28
CA PRO A 195 -21.84 17.84 -16.13
C PRO A 195 -20.71 17.03 -16.79
N GLN A 196 -19.50 17.56 -16.80
CA GLN A 196 -18.31 16.88 -17.27
C GLN A 196 -17.18 17.02 -16.23
N PRO A 197 -16.94 16.00 -15.39
CA PRO A 197 -15.88 16.06 -14.38
C PRO A 197 -14.51 16.13 -15.06
N ALA A 198 -13.69 17.11 -14.68
CA ALA A 198 -12.37 17.29 -15.29
C ALA A 198 -11.39 16.19 -14.86
N HIS A 199 -11.59 15.63 -13.67
CA HIS A 199 -10.75 14.59 -13.10
C HIS A 199 -11.51 13.73 -12.08
N VAL A 200 -10.95 12.59 -11.70
CA VAL A 200 -11.60 11.61 -10.79
C VAL A 200 -12.06 12.21 -9.45
N GLY A 201 -11.35 13.22 -8.92
CA GLY A 201 -11.76 13.92 -7.69
C GLY A 201 -13.06 14.73 -7.77
N GLU A 202 -13.63 14.93 -8.96
CA GLU A 202 -14.93 15.58 -9.19
C GLU A 202 -16.04 14.57 -9.49
N THR A 203 -15.75 13.27 -9.40
CA THR A 203 -16.69 12.18 -9.67
C THR A 203 -17.22 11.56 -8.36
N ALA A 204 -18.18 10.64 -8.48
CA ALA A 204 -18.64 9.80 -7.37
C ALA A 204 -17.54 8.90 -6.77
N TRP A 205 -16.41 8.72 -7.47
CA TRP A 205 -15.22 8.00 -6.98
C TRP A 205 -14.31 8.85 -6.08
N ASN A 206 -14.66 10.11 -5.79
CA ASN A 206 -13.96 10.89 -4.77
C ASN A 206 -14.12 10.18 -3.40
N MET A 207 -13.02 9.60 -2.91
CA MET A 207 -13.01 8.77 -1.69
C MET A 207 -13.39 9.53 -0.42
N ARG A 208 -13.56 10.86 -0.47
CA ARG A 208 -14.15 11.63 0.63
C ARG A 208 -15.65 11.38 0.81
N ALA A 209 -16.34 10.92 -0.22
CA ALA A 209 -17.78 10.67 -0.20
C ALA A 209 -18.17 9.29 -0.74
N ALA A 210 -17.27 8.58 -1.44
CA ALA A 210 -17.56 7.27 -2.05
C ALA A 210 -18.17 6.26 -1.06
N ALA A 211 -17.66 6.21 0.18
CA ALA A 211 -18.17 5.33 1.23
C ALA A 211 -19.65 5.59 1.54
N ARG A 212 -20.15 6.83 1.41
CA ARG A 212 -21.55 7.20 1.66
C ARG A 212 -22.35 7.41 0.37
N GLY A 213 -21.81 6.99 -0.77
CA GLY A 213 -22.47 7.10 -2.07
C GLY A 213 -23.76 6.27 -2.16
N PRO A 214 -24.60 6.53 -3.18
CA PRO A 214 -25.72 5.65 -3.50
C PRO A 214 -25.27 4.18 -3.62
N GLY A 215 -26.09 3.26 -3.11
CA GLY A 215 -25.77 1.83 -3.09
C GLY A 215 -24.91 1.34 -1.91
N SER A 216 -24.18 2.23 -1.22
CA SER A 216 -23.40 1.84 -0.04
C SER A 216 -24.24 1.77 1.23
N LEU A 217 -24.06 0.71 2.04
CA LEU A 217 -24.67 0.58 3.36
C LEU A 217 -24.03 1.53 4.40
N LEU A 218 -22.78 1.94 4.19
CA LEU A 218 -22.09 2.84 5.13
C LEU A 218 -22.70 4.26 5.12
N ARG A 219 -23.56 4.59 4.15
CA ARG A 219 -24.31 5.86 4.11
C ARG A 219 -25.23 6.06 5.31
N PHE A 220 -25.61 4.97 5.99
CA PHE A 220 -26.47 5.00 7.18
C PHE A 220 -25.69 5.15 8.49
N MET A 221 -24.36 5.04 8.45
CA MET A 221 -23.52 5.35 9.60
C MET A 221 -23.54 6.86 9.84
N ARG A 222 -23.89 7.26 11.07
CA ARG A 222 -23.98 8.68 11.43
C ARG A 222 -22.59 9.27 11.65
N GLU A 223 -21.80 8.56 12.45
CA GLU A 223 -20.47 8.97 12.87
C GLU A 223 -19.43 8.74 11.78
N ASP A 224 -18.40 9.57 11.79
CA ASP A 224 -17.24 9.38 10.94
C ASP A 224 -16.24 8.45 11.60
N VAL A 225 -15.92 7.38 10.87
CA VAL A 225 -14.92 6.39 11.27
C VAL A 225 -13.74 6.50 10.29
N PRO A 226 -12.56 6.95 10.75
CA PRO A 226 -11.35 7.00 9.93
C PRO A 226 -11.03 5.63 9.31
N GLY A 227 -10.74 5.61 8.02
CA GLY A 227 -10.48 4.37 7.27
C GLY A 227 -11.73 3.69 6.71
N VAL A 228 -12.90 3.91 7.32
CA VAL A 228 -14.16 3.27 6.91
C VAL A 228 -15.07 4.24 6.16
N THR A 229 -15.50 5.33 6.80
CA THR A 229 -16.38 6.33 6.18
C THR A 229 -15.62 7.58 5.73
N THR A 230 -14.41 7.78 6.23
CA THR A 230 -13.52 8.88 5.84
C THR A 230 -12.15 8.34 5.41
N PRO A 231 -11.52 8.91 4.36
CA PRO A 231 -10.29 8.35 3.81
C PRO A 231 -9.08 8.60 4.71
N MET A 232 -8.09 7.71 4.58
CA MET A 232 -6.76 7.87 5.15
C MET A 232 -5.70 8.08 4.07
N LEU A 233 -4.62 8.76 4.44
CA LEU A 233 -3.46 9.02 3.61
C LEU A 233 -2.31 8.08 3.98
N TYR A 234 -1.61 7.64 2.94
CA TYR A 234 -0.43 6.79 3.04
C TYR A 234 0.71 7.42 2.24
N VAL A 235 1.88 7.56 2.86
CA VAL A 235 3.10 8.12 2.23
C VAL A 235 4.23 7.13 2.46
N GLY A 236 4.78 6.61 1.36
CA GLY A 236 5.84 5.60 1.39
C GLY A 236 7.05 5.97 0.56
N MET A 237 8.14 5.25 0.81
CA MET A 237 9.39 5.29 0.07
C MET A 237 9.68 3.92 -0.55
N LEU A 238 10.83 3.77 -1.20
CA LEU A 238 11.24 2.48 -1.76
C LEU A 238 11.26 1.41 -0.65
N PHE A 239 10.54 0.31 -0.90
CA PHE A 239 10.38 -0.84 -0.01
C PHE A 239 9.61 -0.63 1.29
N SER A 240 8.97 0.53 1.51
CA SER A 240 7.89 0.60 2.50
C SER A 240 6.81 -0.41 2.15
N TRP A 241 6.23 -1.07 3.15
CA TRP A 241 5.32 -2.19 2.96
C TRP A 241 4.11 -2.10 3.90
N PHE A 242 3.06 -2.85 3.57
CA PHE A 242 1.92 -3.10 4.43
C PHE A 242 1.75 -4.62 4.50
N ALA A 243 1.48 -5.13 5.71
CA ALA A 243 1.43 -6.56 5.96
C ALA A 243 0.26 -7.21 5.23
N TRP A 244 0.27 -8.54 5.17
CA TRP A 244 -0.93 -9.31 4.88
C TRP A 244 -2.00 -8.99 5.93
N HIS A 245 -3.19 -8.60 5.47
CA HIS A 245 -4.34 -8.31 6.32
C HIS A 245 -5.62 -8.50 5.50
N VAL A 246 -6.75 -8.59 6.22
CA VAL A 246 -8.09 -8.40 5.69
C VAL A 246 -8.64 -7.11 6.29
N GLU A 247 -9.53 -6.44 5.57
CA GLU A 247 -10.17 -5.22 6.04
C GLU A 247 -11.12 -5.51 7.20
N ASP A 248 -11.31 -4.53 8.08
CA ASP A 248 -12.25 -4.65 9.20
C ASP A 248 -13.66 -4.99 8.69
N HIS A 249 -14.32 -5.93 9.37
CA HIS A 249 -15.63 -6.46 8.98
C HIS A 249 -15.70 -7.03 7.55
N ASP A 250 -14.56 -7.45 6.98
CA ASP A 250 -14.46 -7.96 5.61
C ASP A 250 -15.04 -6.96 4.58
N LEU A 251 -14.92 -5.66 4.85
CA LEU A 251 -15.38 -4.59 3.97
C LEU A 251 -14.55 -4.51 2.69
N HIS A 252 -15.13 -3.93 1.65
CA HIS A 252 -14.39 -3.56 0.45
C HIS A 252 -13.46 -2.37 0.73
N SER A 253 -12.23 -2.45 0.23
CA SER A 253 -11.25 -1.36 0.30
C SER A 253 -11.05 -0.71 -1.07
N LEU A 254 -11.05 0.63 -1.08
CA LEU A 254 -10.73 1.43 -2.27
C LEU A 254 -9.43 2.18 -2.03
N ASN A 255 -8.44 1.94 -2.89
CA ASN A 255 -7.15 2.62 -2.84
C ASN A 255 -6.91 3.44 -4.12
N TYR A 256 -6.56 4.71 -3.96
CA TYR A 256 -6.19 5.57 -5.08
C TYR A 256 -4.75 6.09 -4.95
N MET A 257 -3.92 5.79 -5.95
CA MET A 257 -2.55 6.28 -6.02
C MET A 257 -2.51 7.72 -6.58
N HIS A 258 -2.43 8.70 -5.68
CA HIS A 258 -2.42 10.12 -6.05
C HIS A 258 -1.18 10.53 -6.87
N LEU A 259 0.02 10.26 -6.34
CA LEU A 259 1.30 10.74 -6.85
C LEU A 259 2.40 9.72 -6.52
N GLY A 260 3.53 9.78 -7.23
CA GLY A 260 4.73 9.03 -6.89
C GLY A 260 4.95 7.77 -7.73
N ALA A 261 5.85 6.90 -7.25
CA ALA A 261 6.23 5.66 -7.90
C ALA A 261 5.12 4.59 -7.81
N ALA A 262 5.26 3.48 -8.55
CA ALA A 262 4.31 2.38 -8.50
C ALA A 262 4.27 1.70 -7.12
N LYS A 263 3.10 1.16 -6.76
CA LYS A 263 2.87 0.33 -5.58
C LYS A 263 2.45 -1.07 -6.05
N THR A 264 3.16 -2.10 -5.60
CA THR A 264 2.84 -3.51 -5.89
C THR A 264 1.88 -4.05 -4.84
N TRP A 265 0.89 -4.82 -5.29
CA TRP A 265 -0.13 -5.46 -4.45
C TRP A 265 -0.17 -6.96 -4.75
N TYR A 266 -0.40 -7.75 -3.71
CA TYR A 266 -0.74 -9.16 -3.82
C TYR A 266 -2.12 -9.34 -3.21
N GLY A 267 -2.97 -10.12 -3.86
CA GLY A 267 -4.32 -10.42 -3.40
C GLY A 267 -4.48 -11.91 -3.20
N VAL A 268 -5.30 -12.27 -2.22
CA VAL A 268 -5.72 -13.65 -1.96
C VAL A 268 -7.24 -13.66 -2.09
N PRO A 269 -7.82 -14.53 -2.93
CA PRO A 269 -9.28 -14.62 -3.03
C PRO A 269 -9.89 -15.09 -1.72
N ARG A 270 -11.11 -14.63 -1.44
CA ARG A 270 -11.83 -14.94 -0.19
C ARG A 270 -11.91 -16.44 0.09
N ASP A 271 -12.15 -17.25 -0.94
CA ASP A 271 -12.29 -18.70 -0.81
C ASP A 271 -10.99 -19.41 -0.41
N ALA A 272 -9.84 -18.74 -0.56
CA ALA A 272 -8.52 -19.23 -0.14
C ALA A 272 -8.06 -18.65 1.22
N ALA A 273 -8.89 -17.85 1.92
CA ALA A 273 -8.49 -17.17 3.15
C ALA A 273 -8.01 -18.14 4.24
N LEU A 274 -8.76 -19.22 4.51
CA LEU A 274 -8.37 -20.21 5.53
C LEU A 274 -7.08 -20.97 5.15
N ALA A 275 -6.90 -21.29 3.87
CA ALA A 275 -5.67 -21.91 3.40
C ALA A 275 -4.47 -20.97 3.55
N PHE A 276 -4.67 -19.68 3.25
CA PHE A 276 -3.67 -18.64 3.43
C PHE A 276 -3.28 -18.46 4.91
N GLU A 277 -4.26 -18.44 5.82
CA GLU A 277 -4.02 -18.37 7.26
C GLU A 277 -3.16 -19.54 7.75
N ASP A 278 -3.38 -20.76 7.23
CA ASP A 278 -2.56 -21.91 7.57
C ASP A 278 -1.12 -21.79 7.05
N VAL A 279 -0.93 -21.28 5.83
CA VAL A 279 0.40 -20.98 5.29
C VAL A 279 1.11 -19.94 6.16
N VAL A 280 0.42 -18.88 6.58
CA VAL A 280 1.00 -17.86 7.46
C VAL A 280 1.33 -18.45 8.84
N ARG A 281 0.49 -19.31 9.38
CA ARG A 281 0.77 -20.03 10.64
C ARG A 281 2.04 -20.87 10.53
N VAL A 282 2.19 -21.67 9.47
CA VAL A 282 3.34 -22.55 9.28
C VAL A 282 4.60 -21.77 8.94
N HIS A 283 4.57 -20.91 7.93
CA HIS A 283 5.75 -20.25 7.38
C HIS A 283 6.07 -18.91 8.04
N GLY A 284 5.07 -18.22 8.60
CA GLY A 284 5.23 -16.96 9.31
C GLY A 284 5.52 -17.15 10.81
N TYR A 285 4.81 -18.09 11.44
CA TYR A 285 4.85 -18.33 12.90
C TYR A 285 5.47 -19.66 13.31
N ALA A 286 6.14 -20.37 12.39
CA ALA A 286 6.77 -21.67 12.67
C ALA A 286 5.79 -22.72 13.24
N GLY A 287 4.51 -22.65 12.85
CA GLY A 287 3.47 -23.60 13.24
C GLY A 287 2.76 -23.33 14.57
N GLU A 288 3.11 -22.26 15.29
CA GLU A 288 2.47 -21.92 16.57
C GLU A 288 1.01 -21.46 16.40
N VAL A 289 0.07 -22.20 17.01
CA VAL A 289 -1.38 -21.90 16.97
C VAL A 289 -1.75 -20.70 17.87
N ASN A 290 -1.09 -20.57 19.03
CA ASN A 290 -1.37 -19.52 20.02
C ASN A 290 -0.79 -18.14 19.66
N ALA A 291 -0.10 -18.00 18.52
CA ALA A 291 0.39 -16.70 18.07
C ALA A 291 -0.73 -15.83 17.47
N LEU A 292 -1.85 -16.46 17.09
CA LEU A 292 -3.03 -15.85 16.49
C LEU A 292 -4.21 -15.84 17.47
N GLY A 293 -4.02 -15.46 18.75
CA GLY A 293 -5.07 -15.50 19.80
C GLY A 293 -6.47 -15.13 19.31
N GLU A 294 -7.53 -15.68 19.92
CA GLU A 294 -8.93 -15.81 19.40
C GLU A 294 -9.58 -14.59 18.70
N ASP A 295 -8.97 -13.41 18.73
CA ASP A 295 -9.40 -12.16 18.09
C ASP A 295 -8.48 -11.65 16.94
N SER A 296 -7.38 -12.36 16.60
CA SER A 296 -6.38 -11.85 15.65
C SER A 296 -6.53 -12.43 14.25
N ARG A 297 -7.47 -11.87 13.49
CA ARG A 297 -7.42 -11.93 12.02
C ARG A 297 -6.20 -11.12 11.54
N LEU A 298 -5.03 -11.76 11.44
CA LEU A 298 -3.84 -11.26 10.72
C LEU A 298 -3.37 -9.81 11.01
N LEU A 299 -3.52 -9.31 12.25
CA LEU A 299 -3.12 -7.94 12.62
C LEU A 299 -1.61 -7.76 12.87
N LEU A 300 -0.82 -8.83 12.77
CA LEU A 300 0.60 -8.80 13.07
C LEU A 300 1.41 -8.58 11.78
N PRO A 301 2.49 -7.78 11.84
CA PRO A 301 3.32 -7.42 10.69
C PRO A 301 4.12 -8.60 10.12
N VAL A 302 3.47 -9.53 9.43
CA VAL A 302 4.11 -10.71 8.83
C VAL A 302 4.27 -10.53 7.32
N LEU A 303 5.49 -10.80 6.83
CA LEU A 303 5.78 -10.91 5.41
C LEU A 303 6.11 -12.36 5.07
N VAL A 304 5.18 -13.02 4.36
CA VAL A 304 5.42 -14.30 3.69
C VAL A 304 5.39 -14.04 2.18
N PRO A 305 6.40 -14.47 1.40
CA PRO A 305 6.34 -14.41 -0.06
C PRO A 305 5.08 -15.13 -0.59
N PRO A 306 4.49 -14.72 -1.73
CA PRO A 306 3.39 -15.47 -2.33
C PRO A 306 3.74 -16.89 -2.79
N CYS A 307 5.03 -17.23 -2.93
CA CYS A 307 5.47 -18.53 -3.44
C CYS A 307 4.86 -19.77 -2.72
N PRO A 308 4.78 -19.82 -1.38
CA PRO A 308 4.15 -20.94 -0.67
C PRO A 308 2.61 -20.97 -0.80
N LEU A 309 1.99 -19.92 -1.36
CA LEU A 309 0.55 -19.86 -1.65
C LEU A 309 0.18 -20.48 -3.01
N LEU A 310 1.18 -20.83 -3.81
CA LEU A 310 1.00 -21.43 -5.15
C LEU A 310 1.02 -22.96 -5.14
N LEU A 311 1.21 -23.56 -3.96
CA LEU A 311 1.22 -25.01 -3.72
C LEU A 311 -0.11 -25.44 -3.10
#